data_AF-A0A939YTG4-F1
#
_entry.id   AF-A0A939YTG4-F1
#
_cell.length_a   1.000
_cell.length_b   1.000
_cell.length_c   1.000
_cell.angle_alpha   90.00
_cell.angle_beta   90.00
_cell.angle_gamma   90.00
#
_symmetry.space_group_name_H-M   'P 1'
#
loop_
_entity.id
_entity.type
_entity.pdbx_description
1 polymer ?
#
loop_
_entity_poly.entity_id
_entity_poly.type
_entity_poly.pdbx_seq_one_letter_code
_entity_poly.pdbx_strand_id
1 'polypeptide(L)'
;MDIRFELARKLTKVLPKAKGVTLRSVRMEEGGTAASAILVAGGYQQIRESVEDFRMRTGQPLSCRAKGKSLEVYAEGGEDPLDTLTAFLSQIAFNSEDVSETLEFFRRYLAKGSDSGMRAIAMELTAEDLRIVCEARAEEGETPENVFSYVSSLLDRYDMGIIKPEVPEAETAENG
;
A
#
# COMPACT_ATOMS: atom_id res chain seq x y z
N MET A 1 -0.14 8.74 21.39
CA MET A 1 -0.08 7.27 21.55
C MET A 1 -0.09 6.68 20.16
N ASP A 2 0.77 5.72 19.86
CA ASP A 2 0.80 5.08 18.55
C ASP A 2 -0.08 3.83 18.58
N ILE A 3 -1.01 3.74 17.64
CA ILE A 3 -1.97 2.64 17.51
C ILE A 3 -1.62 1.87 16.26
N ARG A 4 -1.54 0.55 16.38
CA ARG A 4 -1.24 -0.34 15.25
C ARG A 4 -2.44 -1.17 14.87
N PHE A 5 -2.66 -1.34 13.58
CA PHE A 5 -3.72 -2.20 13.10
C PHE A 5 -3.45 -2.74 11.69
N GLU A 6 -4.11 -3.85 11.39
CA GLU A 6 -4.07 -4.46 10.06
C GLU A 6 -5.37 -4.18 9.31
N LEU A 7 -5.24 -3.62 8.11
CA LEU A 7 -6.32 -3.48 7.14
C LEU A 7 -6.28 -4.66 6.16
N ALA A 8 -7.45 -5.09 5.70
CA ALA A 8 -7.54 -6.07 4.63
C ALA A 8 -8.72 -5.83 3.70
N ARG A 9 -8.55 -6.30 2.46
CA ARG A 9 -9.55 -6.28 1.40
C ARG A 9 -9.44 -7.55 0.57
N LYS A 10 -10.59 -8.10 0.17
CA LYS A 10 -10.63 -9.12 -0.88
C LYS A 10 -10.68 -8.44 -2.24
N LEU A 11 -9.91 -8.96 -3.18
CA LEU A 11 -9.83 -8.44 -4.54
C LEU A 11 -10.59 -9.37 -5.48
N THR A 12 -11.29 -8.78 -6.43
CA THR A 12 -11.92 -9.50 -7.52
C THR A 12 -10.84 -10.08 -8.41
N LYS A 13 -10.88 -11.40 -8.55
CA LYS A 13 -9.94 -12.13 -9.39
C LYS A 13 -10.04 -11.68 -10.85
N VAL A 14 -8.93 -11.18 -11.37
CA VAL A 14 -8.81 -10.87 -12.80
C VAL A 14 -8.90 -12.16 -13.62
N LEU A 15 -9.77 -12.17 -14.64
CA LEU A 15 -9.96 -13.33 -15.50
C LEU A 15 -8.67 -13.71 -16.24
N PRO A 16 -8.40 -15.03 -16.40
CA PRO A 16 -7.30 -15.47 -17.25
C PRO A 16 -7.45 -14.91 -18.66
N LYS A 17 -6.42 -14.23 -19.18
CA LYS A 17 -6.37 -13.57 -20.50
C LYS A 17 -7.08 -12.21 -20.61
N ALA A 18 -7.44 -11.57 -19.49
CA ALA A 18 -7.81 -10.16 -19.53
C ALA A 18 -6.70 -9.34 -20.23
N LYS A 19 -7.09 -8.49 -21.19
CA LYS A 19 -6.14 -7.58 -21.85
C LYS A 19 -5.66 -6.53 -20.85
N GLY A 20 -4.46 -5.99 -21.06
CA GLY A 20 -3.88 -4.91 -20.23
C GLY A 20 -2.80 -5.40 -19.27
N VAL A 21 -2.50 -4.57 -18.27
CA VAL A 21 -1.49 -4.84 -17.25
C VAL A 21 -2.18 -5.40 -16.00
N THR A 22 -1.70 -6.55 -15.52
CA THR A 22 -2.15 -7.15 -14.27
C THR A 22 -1.10 -6.95 -13.20
N LEU A 23 -1.50 -6.36 -12.06
CA LEU A 23 -0.70 -6.36 -10.85
C LEU A 23 -0.87 -7.71 -10.15
N ARG A 24 0.20 -8.51 -10.08
CA ARG A 24 0.16 -9.84 -9.49
C ARG A 24 0.46 -9.81 -7.99
N SER A 25 1.36 -8.94 -7.57
CA SER A 25 1.67 -8.76 -6.16
C SER A 25 2.36 -7.44 -5.89
N VAL A 26 2.20 -6.93 -4.67
CA VAL A 26 3.04 -5.88 -4.06
C VAL A 26 3.54 -6.42 -2.73
N ARG A 27 4.79 -6.16 -2.39
CA ARG A 27 5.36 -6.52 -1.08
C ARG A 27 6.29 -5.44 -0.56
N MET A 28 6.05 -5.06 0.70
CA MET A 28 7.00 -4.40 1.59
C MET A 28 6.80 -4.98 3.00
N GLU A 29 7.89 -5.38 3.65
CA GLU A 29 7.89 -5.84 5.04
C GLU A 29 8.03 -4.67 6.02
N GLU A 30 7.66 -4.87 7.28
CA GLU A 30 7.82 -3.84 8.32
C GLU A 30 9.29 -3.45 8.49
N GLY A 31 9.57 -2.14 8.53
CA GLY A 31 10.93 -1.62 8.55
C GLY A 31 11.72 -1.87 7.26
N GLY A 32 11.06 -2.33 6.20
CA GLY A 32 11.66 -2.64 4.91
C GLY A 32 12.26 -1.40 4.24
N THR A 33 13.50 -1.51 3.79
CA THR A 33 14.18 -0.49 2.98
C THR A 33 13.94 -0.65 1.48
N ALA A 34 13.06 -1.58 1.10
CA ALA A 34 12.71 -1.86 -0.28
C ALA A 34 11.25 -2.33 -0.39
N ALA A 35 10.61 -1.94 -1.50
CA ALA A 35 9.29 -2.40 -1.89
C ALA A 35 9.34 -2.94 -3.32
N SER A 36 8.54 -3.97 -3.62
CA SER A 36 8.51 -4.55 -4.97
C SER A 36 7.11 -4.89 -5.44
N ALA A 37 6.89 -4.85 -6.75
CA ALA A 37 5.67 -5.22 -7.42
C ALA A 37 5.96 -6.16 -8.59
N ILE A 38 5.09 -7.15 -8.80
CA ILE A 38 5.16 -8.08 -9.93
C ILE A 38 4.04 -7.76 -10.90
N LEU A 39 4.40 -7.44 -12.14
CA LEU A 39 3.50 -7.08 -13.22
C LEU A 39 3.48 -8.16 -14.31
N VAL A 40 2.30 -8.43 -14.86
CA VAL A 40 2.11 -9.30 -16.02
C VAL A 40 1.43 -8.51 -17.13
N ALA A 41 2.00 -8.52 -18.32
CA ALA A 41 1.47 -7.82 -19.49
C ALA A 41 1.84 -8.55 -20.79
N GLY A 42 1.18 -8.19 -21.90
CA GLY A 42 1.51 -8.70 -23.24
C GLY A 42 2.87 -8.21 -23.77
N GLY A 43 3.43 -7.17 -23.15
CA GLY A 43 4.74 -6.62 -23.43
C GLY A 43 5.14 -5.63 -22.33
N TYR A 44 6.45 -5.41 -22.15
CA TYR A 44 6.97 -4.63 -21.02
C TYR A 44 7.69 -3.35 -21.44
N GLN A 45 7.80 -3.06 -22.74
CA GLN A 45 8.56 -1.91 -23.23
C GLN A 45 8.03 -0.59 -22.66
N GLN A 46 6.73 -0.33 -22.81
CA GLN A 46 6.09 0.88 -22.28
C GLN A 46 6.26 1.03 -20.76
N ILE A 47 6.18 -0.09 -20.02
CA ILE A 47 6.36 -0.05 -18.56
C ILE A 47 7.81 0.32 -18.20
N ARG A 48 8.81 -0.18 -18.95
CA ARG A 48 10.22 0.17 -18.75
C ARG A 48 10.48 1.65 -19.05
N GLU A 49 9.94 2.15 -20.16
CA GLU A 49 10.01 3.57 -20.53
C GLU A 49 9.36 4.43 -19.43
N SER A 50 8.18 4.05 -18.92
CA SER A 50 7.54 4.74 -17.80
C SER A 50 8.35 4.70 -16.50
N VAL A 51 9.08 3.62 -16.20
CA VAL A 51 9.99 3.57 -15.04
C VAL A 51 11.14 4.57 -15.21
N GLU A 52 11.73 4.64 -16.39
CA GLU A 52 12.80 5.61 -16.70
C GLU A 52 12.28 7.04 -16.59
N ASP A 53 11.14 7.34 -17.22
CA ASP A 53 10.50 8.65 -17.16
C ASP A 53 10.14 9.05 -15.72
N PHE A 54 9.61 8.12 -14.93
CA PHE A 54 9.31 8.37 -13.52
C PHE A 54 10.56 8.80 -12.76
N ARG A 55 11.66 8.04 -12.89
CA ARG A 55 12.94 8.37 -12.23
C ARG A 55 13.48 9.72 -12.66
N MET A 56 13.44 10.04 -13.96
CA MET A 56 13.94 11.32 -14.46
C MET A 56 13.13 12.50 -13.92
N ARG A 57 11.81 12.35 -13.80
CA ARG A 57 10.93 13.43 -13.32
C ARG A 57 10.99 13.62 -11.82
N THR A 58 11.05 12.56 -11.03
CA THR A 58 10.93 12.62 -9.57
C THR A 58 12.27 12.56 -8.84
N GLY A 59 13.32 12.06 -9.49
CA GLY A 59 14.60 11.75 -8.84
C GLY A 59 14.53 10.57 -7.87
N GLN A 60 13.41 9.87 -7.76
CA GLN A 60 13.24 8.77 -6.81
C GLN A 60 13.88 7.46 -7.31
N PRO A 61 14.43 6.63 -6.39
CA PRO A 61 15.09 5.39 -6.75
C PRO A 61 14.08 4.27 -7.06
N LEU A 62 13.71 4.18 -8.33
CA LEU A 62 12.88 3.10 -8.87
C LEU A 62 13.66 2.30 -9.92
N SER A 63 13.41 1.02 -10.06
CA SER A 63 14.03 0.17 -11.08
C SER A 63 13.09 -0.96 -11.47
N CYS A 64 13.41 -1.64 -12.58
CA CYS A 64 12.68 -2.84 -12.96
C CYS A 64 13.58 -3.88 -13.61
N ARG A 65 13.19 -5.15 -13.51
CA ARG A 65 13.90 -6.29 -14.12
C ARG A 65 12.92 -7.38 -14.55
N ALA A 66 13.33 -8.16 -15.55
CA ALA A 66 12.56 -9.33 -15.96
C ALA A 66 12.65 -10.43 -14.88
N LYS A 67 11.52 -11.08 -14.57
CA LYS A 67 11.42 -12.20 -13.63
C LYS A 67 10.56 -13.31 -14.24
N GLY A 68 11.21 -14.19 -15.00
CA GLY A 68 10.53 -15.20 -15.81
C GLY A 68 9.61 -14.55 -16.85
N LYS A 69 8.31 -14.85 -16.78
CA LYS A 69 7.28 -14.27 -17.66
C LYS A 69 6.69 -12.94 -17.16
N SER A 70 7.21 -12.41 -16.05
CA SER A 70 6.72 -11.20 -15.39
C SER A 70 7.79 -10.10 -15.41
N LEU A 71 7.38 -8.86 -15.11
CA LEU A 71 8.28 -7.76 -14.82
C LEU A 71 8.20 -7.45 -13.33
N GLU A 72 9.33 -7.42 -12.65
CA GLU A 72 9.44 -6.93 -11.28
C GLU A 72 9.83 -5.46 -11.32
N VAL A 73 9.01 -4.59 -10.72
CA VAL A 73 9.32 -3.18 -10.46
C VAL A 73 9.64 -3.07 -8.98
N TYR A 74 10.73 -2.41 -8.62
CA TYR A 74 11.16 -2.31 -7.24
C TYR A 74 11.71 -0.92 -6.94
N ALA A 75 11.41 -0.45 -5.74
CA ALA A 75 12.00 0.74 -5.14
C ALA A 75 12.93 0.27 -4.02
N GLU A 76 14.15 0.78 -3.99
CA GLU A 76 15.15 0.46 -2.98
C GLU A 76 15.86 1.74 -2.56
N GLY A 77 15.92 1.97 -1.24
CA GLY A 77 16.39 3.23 -0.69
C GLY A 77 15.38 4.37 -0.86
N GLY A 78 15.83 5.60 -0.56
CA GLY A 78 14.92 6.72 -0.34
C GLY A 78 14.26 6.66 1.05
N GLU A 79 13.43 7.65 1.35
CA GLU A 79 12.83 7.79 2.69
C GLU A 79 11.59 6.89 2.87
N ASP A 80 10.88 6.58 1.78
CA ASP A 80 9.72 5.68 1.77
C ASP A 80 9.64 4.92 0.43
N PRO A 81 10.17 3.67 0.39
CA PRO A 81 10.13 2.84 -0.81
C PRO A 81 8.71 2.46 -1.25
N LEU A 82 7.77 2.26 -0.31
CA LEU A 82 6.40 1.90 -0.65
C LEU A 82 5.62 3.08 -1.21
N ASP A 83 5.83 4.28 -0.67
CA ASP A 83 5.28 5.51 -1.26
C ASP A 83 5.79 5.72 -2.70
N THR A 84 7.09 5.54 -2.91
CA THR A 84 7.72 5.62 -4.24
C THR A 84 7.11 4.61 -5.21
N LEU A 85 7.01 3.35 -4.79
CA LEU A 85 6.46 2.27 -5.62
C LEU A 85 4.99 2.53 -5.95
N THR A 86 4.16 2.89 -4.97
CA THR A 86 2.73 3.14 -5.17
C THR A 86 2.47 4.40 -5.99
N ALA A 87 3.31 5.44 -5.88
CA ALA A 87 3.26 6.62 -6.75
C ALA A 87 3.46 6.26 -8.22
N PHE A 88 4.39 5.34 -8.51
CA PHE A 88 4.59 4.82 -9.86
C PHE A 88 3.43 3.94 -10.31
N LEU A 89 3.01 2.98 -9.48
CA LEU A 89 1.92 2.05 -9.84
C LEU A 89 0.61 2.80 -10.12
N SER A 90 0.34 3.90 -9.43
CA SER A 90 -0.85 4.74 -9.66
C SER A 90 -0.90 5.39 -11.06
N GLN A 91 0.20 5.36 -11.82
CA GLN A 91 0.26 5.85 -13.20
C GLN A 91 -0.03 4.76 -14.24
N ILE A 92 -0.14 3.50 -13.80
CA ILE A 92 -0.36 2.36 -14.68
C ILE A 92 -1.86 2.08 -14.77
N ALA A 93 -2.36 1.96 -16.00
CA ALA A 93 -3.72 1.50 -16.26
C ALA A 93 -3.82 -0.01 -16.06
N PHE A 94 -4.19 -0.44 -14.85
CA PHE A 94 -4.43 -1.84 -14.54
C PHE A 94 -5.77 -2.34 -15.09
N ASN A 95 -5.86 -3.65 -15.30
CA ASN A 95 -7.09 -4.32 -15.71
C ASN A 95 -7.98 -4.77 -14.53
N SER A 96 -7.73 -4.25 -13.34
CA SER A 96 -8.49 -4.49 -12.11
C SER A 96 -8.84 -3.15 -11.48
N GLU A 97 -10.14 -2.87 -11.36
CA GLU A 97 -10.66 -1.68 -10.70
C GLU A 97 -10.31 -1.69 -9.20
N ASP A 98 -10.43 -2.84 -8.53
CA ASP A 98 -10.06 -2.99 -7.12
C ASP A 98 -8.61 -2.62 -6.84
N VAL A 99 -7.69 -2.95 -7.76
CA VAL A 99 -6.27 -2.55 -7.64
C VAL A 99 -6.14 -1.04 -7.77
N SER A 100 -6.80 -0.43 -8.73
CA SER A 100 -6.78 1.03 -8.92
C SER A 100 -7.34 1.76 -7.70
N GLU A 101 -8.48 1.32 -7.17
CA GLU A 101 -9.08 1.87 -5.95
C GLU A 101 -8.19 1.68 -4.72
N THR A 102 -7.53 0.52 -4.59
CA THR A 102 -6.57 0.24 -3.51
C THR A 102 -5.40 1.21 -3.55
N LEU A 103 -4.84 1.45 -4.73
CA LEU A 103 -3.73 2.39 -4.90
C LEU A 103 -4.19 3.83 -4.61
N GLU A 104 -5.40 4.21 -5.02
CA GLU A 104 -5.99 5.50 -4.66
C GLU A 104 -6.14 5.65 -3.14
N PHE A 105 -6.71 4.65 -2.47
CA PHE A 105 -6.86 4.64 -1.02
C PHE A 105 -5.51 4.82 -0.33
N PHE A 106 -4.51 4.06 -0.74
CA PHE A 106 -3.15 4.18 -0.21
C PHE A 106 -2.63 5.61 -0.39
N ARG A 107 -2.68 6.14 -1.62
CA ARG A 107 -2.15 7.48 -1.93
C ARG A 107 -2.86 8.59 -1.16
N ARG A 108 -4.14 8.40 -0.85
CA ARG A 108 -4.96 9.40 -0.18
C ARG A 108 -4.81 9.39 1.34
N TYR A 109 -4.69 8.21 1.95
CA TYR A 109 -4.80 8.05 3.39
C TYR A 109 -3.59 7.41 4.08
N LEU A 110 -2.67 6.77 3.35
CA LEU A 110 -1.57 6.01 3.97
C LEU A 110 -0.19 6.41 3.45
N ALA A 111 -0.15 7.11 2.32
CA ALA A 111 1.05 7.71 1.77
C ALA A 111 1.68 8.68 2.76
N LYS A 112 3.00 8.81 2.63
CA LYS A 112 3.75 9.74 3.45
C LYS A 112 3.27 11.16 3.24
N GLY A 113 2.98 11.86 4.34
CA GLY A 113 2.49 13.23 4.31
C GLY A 113 0.99 13.36 4.00
N SER A 114 0.24 12.26 4.03
CA SER A 114 -1.22 12.35 4.04
C SER A 114 -1.74 12.95 5.36
N ASP A 115 -2.85 13.68 5.27
CA ASP A 115 -3.48 14.36 6.42
C ASP A 115 -4.30 13.41 7.31
N SER A 116 -4.25 12.11 7.06
CA SER A 116 -5.05 11.11 7.78
C SER A 116 -4.54 10.82 9.19
N GLY A 117 -3.30 11.20 9.50
CA GLY A 117 -2.60 10.77 10.72
C GLY A 117 -2.17 9.30 10.70
N MET A 118 -2.35 8.59 9.58
CA MET A 118 -2.02 7.18 9.40
C MET A 118 -0.90 6.99 8.38
N ARG A 119 -0.12 5.92 8.55
CA ARG A 119 0.91 5.49 7.61
C ARG A 119 0.90 3.98 7.44
N ALA A 120 1.06 3.51 6.21
CA ALA A 120 1.36 2.12 5.95
C ALA A 120 2.82 1.80 6.31
N ILE A 121 3.02 0.79 7.14
CA ILE A 121 4.35 0.32 7.57
C ILE A 121 4.71 -1.05 7.01
N ALA A 122 3.73 -1.79 6.48
CA ALA A 122 3.93 -2.99 5.66
C ALA A 122 2.75 -3.16 4.71
N MET A 123 2.98 -3.79 3.55
CA MET A 123 1.93 -4.08 2.58
C MET A 123 2.20 -5.40 1.90
N GLU A 124 1.16 -6.23 1.82
CA GLU A 124 1.13 -7.41 0.97
C GLU A 124 -0.14 -7.37 0.12
N LEU A 125 0.04 -7.28 -1.19
CA LEU A 125 -1.02 -7.47 -2.17
C LEU A 125 -0.70 -8.72 -2.96
N THR A 126 -1.73 -9.53 -3.18
CA THR A 126 -1.72 -10.69 -4.06
C THR A 126 -2.79 -10.53 -5.13
N ALA A 127 -3.00 -11.55 -5.95
CA ALA A 127 -4.06 -11.52 -6.96
C ALA A 127 -5.49 -11.58 -6.37
N GLU A 128 -5.64 -11.93 -5.08
CA GLU A 128 -6.95 -12.20 -4.46
C GLU A 128 -7.16 -11.41 -3.15
N ASP A 129 -6.09 -10.96 -2.51
CA ASP A 129 -6.17 -10.30 -1.20
C ASP A 129 -5.16 -9.16 -1.08
N LEU A 130 -5.54 -8.16 -0.30
CA LEU A 130 -4.69 -7.08 0.18
C LEU A 130 -4.63 -7.12 1.70
N ARG A 131 -3.43 -6.90 2.24
CA ARG A 131 -3.17 -6.64 3.66
C ARG A 131 -2.24 -5.45 3.80
N ILE A 132 -2.56 -4.55 4.72
CA ILE A 132 -1.74 -3.37 5.03
C ILE A 132 -1.62 -3.27 6.54
N VAL A 133 -0.38 -3.30 7.05
CA VAL A 133 -0.13 -2.95 8.45
C VAL A 133 0.03 -1.44 8.52
N CYS A 134 -0.77 -0.81 9.38
CA CYS A 134 -0.83 0.63 9.53
C CYS A 134 -0.43 1.04 10.94
N GLU A 135 0.15 2.23 11.04
CA GLU A 135 0.41 2.93 12.29
C GLU A 135 -0.35 4.27 12.23
N ALA A 136 -1.09 4.58 13.27
CA ALA A 136 -1.79 5.83 13.44
C ALA A 136 -1.34 6.52 14.73
N ARG A 137 -1.18 7.84 14.67
CA ARG A 137 -0.83 8.64 15.84
C ARG A 137 -2.10 9.29 16.40
N ALA A 138 -2.49 8.87 17.60
CA ALA A 138 -3.58 9.53 18.34
C ALA A 138 -3.10 10.87 18.90
N GLU A 139 -3.91 11.91 18.70
CA GLU A 139 -3.70 13.23 19.30
C GLU A 139 -3.97 13.23 20.81
N GLU A 140 -3.58 14.31 21.49
CA GLU A 140 -3.80 14.43 22.93
C GLU A 140 -5.30 14.45 23.24
N GLY A 141 -5.75 13.49 24.05
CA GLY A 141 -7.16 13.32 24.42
C GLY A 141 -7.98 12.44 23.47
N GLU A 142 -7.40 11.97 22.35
CA GLU A 142 -8.03 10.93 21.53
C GLU A 142 -7.87 9.55 22.16
N THR A 143 -8.96 8.77 22.14
CA THR A 143 -8.92 7.36 22.54
C THR A 143 -8.75 6.47 21.31
N PRO A 144 -8.23 5.23 21.47
CA PRO A 144 -8.15 4.27 20.38
C PRO A 144 -9.49 4.02 19.67
N GLU A 145 -10.60 4.04 20.42
CA GLU A 145 -11.94 3.86 19.86
C GLU A 145 -12.32 4.97 18.89
N ASN A 146 -11.94 6.23 19.17
CA ASN A 146 -12.19 7.35 18.27
C ASN A 146 -11.41 7.18 16.96
N VAL A 147 -10.14 6.78 17.06
CA VAL A 147 -9.30 6.51 15.89
C VAL A 147 -9.91 5.37 15.07
N PHE A 148 -10.27 4.24 15.70
CA PHE A 148 -10.89 3.13 14.98
C PHE A 148 -12.24 3.50 14.35
N SER A 149 -13.07 4.30 15.02
CA SER A 149 -14.33 4.78 14.45
C SER A 149 -14.11 5.65 13.21
N TYR A 150 -13.11 6.53 13.24
CA TYR A 150 -12.73 7.31 12.06
C TYR A 150 -12.25 6.40 10.93
N VAL A 151 -11.34 5.46 11.23
CA VAL A 151 -10.81 4.51 10.25
C VAL A 151 -11.93 3.68 9.62
N SER A 152 -12.82 3.09 10.42
CA SER A 152 -13.94 2.30 9.92
C SER A 152 -14.80 3.07 8.90
N SER A 153 -15.09 4.35 9.17
CA SER A 153 -15.84 5.18 8.22
C SER A 153 -15.13 5.42 6.88
N LEU A 154 -13.79 5.40 6.88
CA LEU A 154 -13.01 5.47 5.65
C LEU A 154 -13.11 4.15 4.88
N LEU A 155 -12.96 3.03 5.58
CA LEU A 155 -12.88 1.68 5.00
C LEU A 155 -14.18 1.24 4.32
N ASP A 156 -15.34 1.66 4.85
CA ASP A 156 -16.66 1.34 4.27
C ASP A 156 -16.78 1.74 2.80
N ARG A 157 -16.08 2.81 2.38
CA ARG A 157 -16.09 3.29 0.98
C ARG A 157 -15.23 2.46 0.04
N TYR A 158 -14.33 1.64 0.57
CA TYR A 158 -13.34 0.88 -0.21
C TYR A 158 -13.49 -0.64 -0.03
N ASP A 159 -14.58 -1.11 0.58
CA ASP A 159 -14.81 -2.53 0.92
C ASP A 159 -13.63 -3.15 1.68
N MET A 160 -13.09 -2.39 2.65
CA MET A 160 -11.96 -2.81 3.48
C MET A 160 -12.42 -3.06 4.92
N GLY A 161 -11.66 -3.87 5.67
CA GLY A 161 -11.93 -4.13 7.09
C GLY A 161 -10.65 -4.15 7.93
N ILE A 162 -10.82 -4.07 9.25
CA ILE A 162 -9.73 -4.17 10.23
C ILE A 162 -9.65 -5.63 10.73
N ILE A 163 -8.49 -6.27 10.66
CA ILE A 163 -8.30 -7.67 11.10
C ILE A 163 -7.76 -7.76 12.53
N LYS A 164 -6.85 -6.88 12.94
CA LYS A 164 -6.23 -6.89 14.27
C LYS A 164 -6.02 -5.47 14.78
N PRO A 165 -6.73 -5.03 15.82
CA PRO A 165 -6.35 -3.85 16.56
C PRO A 165 -5.28 -4.23 17.60
N GLU A 166 -4.09 -3.66 17.50
CA GLU A 166 -3.10 -3.65 18.58
C GLU A 166 -3.28 -2.32 19.33
N VAL A 167 -3.98 -2.39 20.46
CA VAL A 167 -4.05 -1.28 21.40
C VAL A 167 -2.90 -1.48 22.41
N PRO A 168 -1.95 -0.55 22.52
CA PRO A 168 -1.02 -0.54 23.65
C PRO A 168 -1.81 -0.65 24.95
N GLU A 169 -1.51 -1.66 25.78
CA GLU A 169 -2.11 -1.77 27.11
C GLU A 169 -1.91 -0.43 27.81
N ALA A 170 -3.02 0.19 28.25
CA ALA A 170 -2.94 1.36 29.10
C ALA A 170 -2.11 0.94 30.31
N GLU A 171 -0.98 1.60 30.56
CA GLU A 171 -0.29 1.48 31.84
C GLU A 171 -1.33 1.87 32.91
N THR A 172 -1.91 0.87 33.56
CA THR A 172 -2.65 1.06 34.79
C THR A 172 -1.66 1.68 35.76
N ALA A 173 -1.76 3.01 35.90
CA ALA A 173 -1.20 3.70 37.04
C ALA A 173 -1.92 3.15 38.28
N GLU A 174 -1.38 2.07 38.86
CA GLU A 174 -1.67 1.67 40.22
C GLU A 174 -1.15 2.79 41.14
N ASN A 175 -2.03 3.77 41.39
CA ASN A 175 -1.96 4.58 42.60
C ASN A 175 -2.69 3.79 43.69
N GLY A 176 -1.93 3.27 44.66
CA GLY A 176 -2.45 2.62 45.86
C GLY A 176 -1.33 2.28 46.85
#